data_AF-A0AB74JXG1-F1
#
_entry.id   AF-A0AB74JXG1-F1
#
_cell.length_a   1.000
_cell.length_b   1.000
_cell.length_c   1.000
_cell.angle_alpha   90.00
_cell.angle_beta   90.00
_cell.angle_gamma   90.00
#
_symmetry.space_group_name_H-M   'P 1'
#
loop_
_entity.id
_entity.type
_entity.pdbx_description
1 polymer ?
#
loop_
_entity_poly.entity_id
_entity_poly.type
_entity_poly.pdbx_seq_one_letter_code
_entity_poly.pdbx_strand_id
1 'polypeptide(L)'
;MFARRSLSVKALPTTTSFVQTQLRCLHAKVDAKDIPKPTPFVPDSQTFLTLIGRKMSQHAQKIPDWNALFSLSSPQLRELGVEPARSRRYLLHWRNKFRQGSFGIGGDLTDVQDGVGELKIVEVPAASGTATLTSSPGMRKIVVNVPAGQDKPSLPLDKVRPVQGTKVIRSNLISGPYVEAIKERPGTAKIVAKDGLWEIKRGHKIDGGERRKAEVRYKRRVEERKTTRAKPENMDLDGPTNYPGALIFWAYIVAALGFTGIVLNTIRQSHQQNNGRSKITLALIILAGSSFSALSYHMLNVLILSYKQWSTNHSVPLGALIGSNRTPLHLWQWSTTSSLFQDFGEAIVATKPRYLLSSSGLWSTVAVAIYMGIEGRRRNVPNLWAFFGLLEILPTSFAQSLFYIMLCTKPQSANSNQKLLSYWPAWFSIPLLYLYSLNSALEYAGEGEKLIYTILAARILLILPLILPLSSVSTQPSGSTPQMFQHASTLRLFTFTLATQFLTQKSIGGLGSWEEMPAVLLDALNSHPAVQALSYDLMHSVVAFGYWMLRGEKVEMATKKQAQELPVKDQSSSSQKRSRGKAR
;
A
#
# COMPACT_ATOMS: atom_id res chain seq x y z
N MET A 1 1.19 58.49 55.75
CA MET A 1 2.53 58.57 56.36
C MET A 1 3.07 57.16 56.50
N PHE A 2 3.96 56.69 55.62
CA PHE A 2 4.89 55.59 55.93
C PHE A 2 6.09 55.69 54.97
N ALA A 3 7.28 55.70 55.56
CA ALA A 3 8.54 56.15 54.99
C ALA A 3 9.20 55.12 54.07
N ARG A 4 9.81 55.62 52.99
CA ARG A 4 10.68 54.86 52.07
C ARG A 4 12.03 54.57 52.75
N ARG A 5 12.44 53.31 52.79
CA ARG A 5 13.82 52.91 53.10
C ARG A 5 14.61 52.77 51.80
N SER A 6 15.74 53.47 51.75
CA SER A 6 16.80 53.36 50.74
C SER A 6 17.65 52.11 51.00
N LEU A 7 18.04 51.43 49.94
CA LEU A 7 19.07 50.40 49.97
C LEU A 7 20.23 50.82 49.05
N SER A 8 21.42 50.79 49.62
CA SER A 8 22.68 51.28 49.05
C SER A 8 23.25 50.30 48.01
N VAL A 9 23.53 50.81 46.81
CA VAL A 9 24.16 50.07 45.72
C VAL A 9 25.68 50.11 45.94
N LYS A 10 26.28 48.96 46.27
CA LYS A 10 27.73 48.79 46.29
C LYS A 10 28.25 48.58 44.86
N ALA A 11 29.16 49.45 44.43
CA ALA A 11 29.86 49.37 43.16
C ALA A 11 30.79 48.14 43.10
N LEU A 12 30.77 47.42 41.97
CA LEU A 12 31.79 46.41 41.65
C LEU A 12 33.06 47.09 41.10
N PRO A 13 34.26 46.56 41.41
CA PRO A 13 35.51 47.08 40.86
C PRO A 13 35.68 46.66 39.39
N THR A 14 35.88 47.65 38.52
CA THR A 14 36.30 47.50 37.13
C THR A 14 37.71 46.89 37.08
N THR A 15 37.82 45.64 36.65
CA THR A 15 39.10 45.02 36.28
C THR A 15 39.29 45.21 34.77
N THR A 16 40.12 46.19 34.40
CA THR A 16 40.64 46.35 33.03
C THR A 16 41.58 45.18 32.71
N SER A 17 41.08 44.21 31.95
CA SER A 17 41.92 43.16 31.34
C SER A 17 42.53 43.69 30.05
N PHE A 18 43.86 43.85 30.04
CA PHE A 18 44.61 44.06 28.81
C PHE A 18 44.50 42.80 27.95
N VAL A 19 43.78 42.90 26.82
CA VAL A 19 43.76 41.85 25.79
C VAL A 19 45.08 41.90 25.05
N GLN A 20 46.05 41.10 25.49
CA GLN A 20 47.25 40.81 24.70
C GLN A 20 46.83 40.01 23.48
N THR A 21 46.73 40.66 22.31
CA THR A 21 46.55 40.00 21.02
C THR A 21 47.79 39.16 20.72
N GLN A 22 47.72 37.87 21.07
CA GLN A 22 48.69 36.87 20.64
C GLN A 22 48.53 36.66 19.12
N LEU A 23 49.24 37.46 18.32
CA LEU A 23 49.46 37.17 16.90
C LEU A 23 50.38 35.96 16.79
N ARG A 24 49.82 34.75 16.83
CA ARG A 24 50.56 33.54 16.40
C ARG A 24 50.74 33.57 14.89
N CYS A 25 51.81 34.19 14.43
CA CYS A 25 52.32 34.02 13.08
C CYS A 25 53.00 32.64 12.93
N LEU A 26 52.22 31.57 13.09
CA LEU A 26 52.65 30.24 12.65
C LEU A 26 52.33 30.12 11.16
N HIS A 27 53.22 30.64 10.33
CA HIS A 27 53.42 30.14 8.97
C HIS A 27 54.76 29.45 8.97
N ALA A 28 54.83 28.25 9.60
CA ALA A 28 55.87 27.32 9.23
C ALA A 28 55.80 27.18 7.70
N LYS A 29 56.90 27.47 7.00
CA LYS A 29 57.04 27.18 5.58
C LYS A 29 56.74 25.69 5.42
N VAL A 30 55.51 25.37 5.01
CA VAL A 30 55.15 24.00 4.66
C VAL A 30 55.97 23.70 3.42
N ASP A 31 56.84 22.69 3.51
CA ASP A 31 57.65 22.25 2.38
C ASP A 31 56.76 22.01 1.15
N ALA A 32 57.28 22.40 -0.01
CA ALA A 32 56.56 22.26 -1.26
C ALA A 32 56.22 20.77 -1.47
N LYS A 33 54.92 20.46 -1.45
CA LYS A 33 54.44 19.08 -1.56
C LYS A 33 54.80 18.50 -2.92
N ASP A 34 55.36 17.29 -2.91
CA ASP A 34 55.70 16.53 -4.11
C ASP A 34 54.54 16.49 -5.13
N ILE A 35 54.91 16.60 -6.40
CA ILE A 35 54.00 16.52 -7.54
C ILE A 35 53.90 15.04 -7.93
N PRO A 36 52.69 14.43 -7.86
CA PRO A 36 52.51 13.04 -8.23
C PRO A 36 52.63 12.87 -9.75
N LYS A 37 53.15 11.72 -10.19
CA LYS A 37 53.21 11.39 -11.63
C LYS A 37 51.79 11.16 -12.18
N PRO A 38 51.50 11.54 -13.44
CA PRO A 38 50.24 11.21 -14.11
C PRO A 38 50.03 9.69 -14.16
N THR A 39 48.77 9.25 -14.08
CA THR A 39 48.41 7.84 -14.25
C THR A 39 47.93 7.59 -15.69
N PRO A 40 48.02 6.37 -16.22
CA PRO A 40 47.51 6.07 -17.57
C PRO A 40 46.03 6.45 -17.76
N PHE A 41 45.23 6.31 -16.70
CA PHE A 41 43.81 6.72 -16.71
C PHE A 41 43.60 8.24 -16.63
N VAL A 42 44.61 9.00 -16.16
CA VAL A 42 44.56 10.46 -16.02
C VAL A 42 45.88 11.07 -16.55
N PRO A 43 46.04 11.17 -17.89
CA PRO A 43 47.30 11.59 -18.49
C PRO A 43 47.55 13.10 -18.40
N ASP A 44 46.49 13.91 -18.37
CA ASP A 44 46.53 15.37 -18.47
C ASP A 44 45.64 16.07 -17.42
N SER A 45 45.86 17.37 -17.25
CA SER A 45 45.11 18.17 -16.28
C SER A 45 43.63 18.32 -16.65
N GLN A 46 43.31 18.36 -17.95
CA GLN A 46 41.94 18.51 -18.42
C GLN A 46 41.12 17.24 -18.16
N THR A 47 41.69 16.06 -18.38
CA THR A 47 41.06 14.79 -17.97
C THR A 47 40.83 14.76 -16.45
N PHE A 48 41.81 15.17 -15.64
CA PHE A 48 41.63 15.23 -14.19
C PHE A 48 40.46 16.14 -13.78
N LEU A 49 40.38 17.35 -14.34
CA LEU A 49 39.31 18.31 -14.03
C LEU A 49 37.94 17.83 -14.52
N THR A 50 37.89 17.07 -15.60
CA THR A 50 36.67 16.44 -16.10
C THR A 50 36.22 15.30 -15.18
N LEU A 51 37.13 14.42 -14.77
CA LEU A 51 36.79 13.30 -13.89
C LEU A 51 36.21 13.74 -12.54
N ILE A 52 36.75 14.80 -11.92
CA ILE A 52 36.25 15.30 -10.63
C ILE A 52 34.89 16.02 -10.72
N GLY A 53 34.42 16.34 -11.93
CA GLY A 53 33.11 16.93 -12.21
C GLY A 53 32.89 18.34 -11.68
N ARG A 54 31.66 18.66 -11.25
CA ARG A 54 31.25 19.99 -10.74
C ARG A 54 31.59 21.16 -11.68
N LYS A 55 31.56 20.93 -13.00
CA LYS A 55 31.90 21.92 -14.04
C LYS A 55 33.33 22.46 -13.92
N MET A 56 34.26 21.70 -13.34
CA MET A 56 35.68 22.11 -13.22
C MET A 56 36.41 22.11 -14.57
N SER A 57 35.91 21.38 -15.56
CA SER A 57 36.38 21.42 -16.96
C SER A 57 36.36 22.83 -17.56
N GLN A 58 35.47 23.73 -17.09
CA GLN A 58 35.42 25.13 -17.52
C GLN A 58 36.70 25.92 -17.19
N HIS A 59 37.46 25.46 -16.20
CA HIS A 59 38.71 26.09 -15.79
C HIS A 59 39.94 25.39 -16.38
N ALA A 60 39.77 24.39 -17.27
CA ALA A 60 40.88 23.63 -17.83
C ALA A 60 41.85 24.51 -18.63
N GLN A 61 41.35 25.46 -19.43
CA GLN A 61 42.18 26.41 -20.18
C GLN A 61 43.06 27.29 -19.27
N LYS A 62 42.66 27.49 -18.01
CA LYS A 62 43.39 28.29 -17.02
C LYS A 62 44.47 27.49 -16.31
N ILE A 63 44.41 26.15 -16.39
CA ILE A 63 45.33 25.21 -15.73
C ILE A 63 45.68 24.09 -16.74
N PRO A 64 46.36 24.40 -17.86
CA PRO A 64 46.66 23.40 -18.89
C PRO A 64 47.76 22.42 -18.48
N ASP A 65 48.69 22.84 -17.61
CA ASP A 65 49.84 22.02 -17.26
C ASP A 65 49.61 21.17 -16.01
N TRP A 66 50.10 19.92 -16.03
CA TRP A 66 50.05 19.01 -14.88
C TRP A 66 50.79 19.57 -13.66
N ASN A 67 51.97 20.15 -13.88
CA ASN A 67 52.75 20.77 -12.81
C ASN A 67 52.04 21.98 -12.21
N ALA A 68 51.40 22.81 -13.05
CA ALA A 68 50.62 23.96 -12.58
C ALA A 68 49.43 23.50 -11.71
N LEU A 69 48.73 22.44 -12.13
CA LEU A 69 47.60 21.87 -11.39
C LEU A 69 47.96 21.52 -9.94
N PHE A 70 49.12 20.91 -9.69
CA PHE A 70 49.55 20.48 -8.35
C PHE A 70 50.37 21.53 -7.59
N SER A 71 50.94 22.53 -8.26
CA SER A 71 51.75 23.58 -7.62
C SER A 71 50.93 24.80 -7.18
N LEU A 72 49.91 25.20 -7.95
CA LEU A 72 49.17 26.45 -7.69
C LEU A 72 48.52 26.48 -6.30
N SER A 73 48.68 27.59 -5.60
CA SER A 73 48.10 27.83 -4.28
C SER A 73 46.66 28.36 -4.35
N SER A 74 45.96 28.36 -3.22
CA SER A 74 44.59 28.90 -3.13
C SER A 74 44.46 30.37 -3.59
N PRO A 75 45.32 31.33 -3.21
CA PRO A 75 45.22 32.70 -3.72
C PRO A 75 45.48 32.78 -5.24
N GLN A 76 46.48 32.07 -5.75
CA GLN A 76 46.78 32.05 -7.19
C GLN A 76 45.61 31.48 -8.01
N LEU A 77 44.97 30.41 -7.53
CA LEU A 77 43.76 29.87 -8.18
C LEU A 77 42.60 30.87 -8.20
N ARG A 78 42.50 31.75 -7.21
CA ARG A 78 41.50 32.83 -7.20
C ARG A 78 41.84 33.90 -8.24
N GLU A 79 43.10 34.30 -8.36
CA GLU A 79 43.57 35.28 -9.35
C GLU A 79 43.36 34.77 -10.78
N LEU A 80 43.58 33.47 -11.02
CA LEU A 80 43.25 32.81 -12.29
C LEU A 80 41.72 32.71 -12.53
N GLY A 81 40.90 33.03 -11.54
CA GLY A 81 39.43 33.04 -11.65
C GLY A 81 38.79 31.65 -11.54
N VAL A 82 39.34 30.77 -10.71
CA VAL A 82 38.68 29.54 -10.25
C VAL A 82 37.76 29.87 -9.08
N GLU A 83 36.57 30.38 -9.42
CA GLU A 83 35.51 30.75 -8.49
C GLU A 83 34.25 29.91 -8.76
N PRO A 84 33.41 29.61 -7.75
CA PRO A 84 33.43 30.11 -6.37
C PRO A 84 34.50 29.46 -5.47
N ALA A 85 34.83 30.08 -4.33
CA ALA A 85 35.76 29.55 -3.32
C ALA A 85 35.52 28.06 -2.92
N ARG A 86 34.27 27.58 -2.97
CA ARG A 86 33.93 26.17 -2.72
C ARG A 86 34.51 25.23 -3.79
N SER A 87 34.52 25.64 -5.05
CA SER A 87 35.12 24.89 -6.17
C SER A 87 36.64 24.78 -6.01
N ARG A 88 37.28 25.89 -5.64
CA ARG A 88 38.72 25.91 -5.33
C ARG A 88 39.10 25.01 -4.17
N ARG A 89 38.35 25.02 -3.05
CA ARG A 89 38.56 24.10 -1.93
C ARG A 89 38.37 22.63 -2.35
N TYR A 90 37.37 22.37 -3.21
CA TYR A 90 37.12 21.04 -3.75
C TYR A 90 38.27 20.53 -4.63
N LEU A 91 38.83 21.38 -5.50
CA LEU A 91 40.00 21.06 -6.31
C LEU A 91 41.23 20.74 -5.43
N LEU A 92 41.50 21.57 -4.41
CA LEU A 92 42.61 21.33 -3.48
C LEU A 92 42.44 20.02 -2.69
N HIS A 93 41.21 19.68 -2.31
CA HIS A 93 40.89 18.42 -1.65
C HIS A 93 41.19 17.23 -2.56
N TRP A 94 40.74 17.26 -3.81
CA TRP A 94 41.04 16.20 -4.78
C TRP A 94 42.53 16.08 -5.13
N ARG A 95 43.24 17.20 -5.25
CA ARG A 95 44.71 17.20 -5.42
C ARG A 95 45.41 16.49 -4.26
N ASN A 96 45.01 16.76 -3.01
CA ASN A 96 45.58 16.09 -1.85
C ASN A 96 45.26 14.59 -1.83
N LYS A 97 44.04 14.19 -2.21
CA LYS A 97 43.68 12.77 -2.35
C LYS A 97 44.53 12.06 -3.40
N PHE A 98 44.72 12.70 -4.55
CA PHE A 98 45.54 12.16 -5.64
C PHE A 98 47.01 11.99 -5.20
N ARG A 99 47.57 12.96 -4.46
CA ARG A 99 48.91 12.84 -3.86
C ARG A 99 49.05 11.65 -2.91
N GLN A 100 47.98 11.32 -2.19
CA GLN A 100 47.94 10.20 -1.24
C GLN A 100 47.72 8.84 -1.93
N GLY A 101 47.60 8.80 -3.26
CA GLY A 101 47.26 7.58 -4.00
C GLY A 101 45.81 7.12 -3.78
N SER A 102 44.96 7.96 -3.19
CA SER A 102 43.53 7.67 -3.01
C SER A 102 42.76 8.18 -4.22
N PHE A 103 42.73 7.36 -5.26
CA PHE A 103 42.03 7.66 -6.50
C PHE A 103 40.54 7.30 -6.42
N GLY A 104 39.75 7.82 -7.36
CA GLY A 104 38.40 7.30 -7.61
C GLY A 104 38.44 6.02 -8.44
N ILE A 105 37.26 5.50 -8.79
CA ILE A 105 37.13 4.29 -9.61
C ILE A 105 37.95 4.41 -10.90
N GLY A 106 38.77 3.40 -11.19
CA GLY A 106 39.61 3.35 -12.39
C GLY A 106 40.94 4.10 -12.31
N GLY A 107 41.24 4.82 -11.22
CA GLY A 107 42.51 5.55 -11.12
C GLY A 107 43.75 4.66 -10.91
N ASP A 108 43.55 3.41 -10.50
CA ASP A 108 44.55 2.36 -10.32
C ASP A 108 44.84 1.55 -11.61
N LEU A 109 44.16 1.87 -12.70
CA LEU A 109 44.28 1.16 -13.98
C LEU A 109 45.63 1.47 -14.65
N THR A 110 46.37 0.40 -14.99
CA THR A 110 47.64 0.45 -15.74
C THR A 110 47.42 0.46 -17.24
N ASP A 111 46.55 -0.41 -17.72
CA ASP A 111 46.26 -0.61 -19.14
C ASP A 111 44.99 0.17 -19.49
N VAL A 112 45.15 1.29 -20.19
CA VAL A 112 44.05 2.19 -20.59
C VAL A 112 44.27 2.59 -22.04
N GLN A 113 43.23 2.47 -22.86
CA GLN A 113 43.24 2.88 -24.26
C GLN A 113 42.10 3.89 -24.48
N ASP A 114 42.41 5.07 -25.02
CA ASP A 114 41.44 6.14 -25.30
C ASP A 114 40.54 6.52 -24.10
N GLY A 115 41.10 6.49 -22.88
CA GLY A 115 40.34 6.76 -21.65
C GLY A 115 39.38 5.63 -21.24
N VAL A 116 39.50 4.46 -21.86
CA VAL A 116 38.74 3.24 -21.53
C VAL A 116 39.67 2.19 -20.92
N GLY A 117 39.30 1.68 -19.75
CA GLY A 117 39.95 0.52 -19.15
C GLY A 117 39.05 -0.71 -19.22
N GLU A 118 39.57 -1.81 -19.76
CA GLU A 118 38.86 -3.09 -19.81
C GLU A 118 39.17 -3.93 -18.56
N LEU A 119 38.12 -4.53 -18.00
CA LEU A 119 38.16 -5.33 -16.79
C LEU A 119 37.74 -6.75 -17.12
N LYS A 120 38.47 -7.73 -16.57
CA LYS A 120 38.14 -9.14 -16.73
C LYS A 120 38.22 -9.90 -15.42
N ILE A 121 37.37 -10.90 -15.27
CA ILE A 121 37.43 -11.85 -14.15
C ILE A 121 38.53 -12.87 -14.42
N VAL A 122 39.49 -12.96 -13.51
CA VAL A 122 40.62 -13.90 -13.59
C VAL A 122 40.69 -14.72 -12.31
N GLU A 123 40.99 -16.01 -12.43
CA GLU A 123 41.26 -16.90 -11.29
C GLU A 123 42.73 -16.79 -10.87
N VAL A 124 42.95 -16.50 -9.59
CA VAL A 124 44.29 -16.35 -8.99
C VAL A 124 44.42 -17.34 -7.82
N PRO A 125 45.61 -17.94 -7.60
CA PRO A 125 45.85 -18.82 -6.46
C PRO A 125 45.54 -18.13 -5.12
N ALA A 126 44.83 -18.82 -4.24
CA ALA A 126 44.49 -18.36 -2.90
C ALA A 126 45.01 -19.36 -1.85
N ALA A 127 45.65 -18.86 -0.79
CA ALA A 127 46.28 -19.68 0.24
C ALA A 127 45.30 -20.57 1.04
N SER A 128 43.99 -20.30 0.98
CA SER A 128 42.95 -21.11 1.63
C SER A 128 41.60 -20.92 0.93
N GLY A 129 41.01 -21.99 0.40
CA GLY A 129 39.71 -21.94 -0.27
C GLY A 129 39.17 -23.33 -0.65
N THR A 130 38.03 -23.70 -0.05
CA THR A 130 37.24 -24.87 -0.43
C THR A 130 36.64 -24.70 -1.83
N ALA A 131 36.65 -25.76 -2.64
CA ALA A 131 36.09 -25.73 -3.99
C ALA A 131 34.60 -25.35 -3.95
N THR A 132 34.19 -24.37 -4.76
CA THR A 132 32.79 -23.97 -4.93
C THR A 132 32.35 -24.38 -6.34
N LEU A 133 31.05 -24.60 -6.58
CA LEU A 133 30.48 -25.03 -7.88
C LEU A 133 30.94 -24.25 -9.14
N THR A 134 31.61 -23.10 -8.98
CA THR A 134 32.07 -22.24 -10.07
C THR A 134 33.54 -21.84 -9.99
N SER A 135 34.32 -22.36 -9.03
CA SER A 135 35.74 -22.02 -8.84
C SER A 135 36.57 -23.26 -8.54
N SER A 136 37.73 -23.36 -9.19
CA SER A 136 38.69 -24.45 -9.00
C SER A 136 39.19 -24.51 -7.54
N PRO A 137 39.53 -25.69 -7.00
CA PRO A 137 40.07 -25.82 -5.64
C PRO A 137 41.32 -24.94 -5.46
N GLY A 138 41.36 -24.11 -4.40
CA GLY A 138 42.48 -23.21 -4.12
C GLY A 138 42.57 -21.97 -5.01
N MET A 139 41.57 -21.65 -5.83
CA MET A 139 41.53 -20.45 -6.67
C MET A 139 40.46 -19.45 -6.20
N ARG A 140 40.74 -18.16 -6.32
CA ARG A 140 39.76 -17.06 -6.11
C ARG A 140 39.58 -16.23 -7.37
N LYS A 141 38.34 -15.83 -7.66
CA LYS A 141 38.01 -14.92 -8.76
C LYS A 141 38.20 -13.47 -8.33
N ILE A 142 39.05 -12.75 -9.03
CA ILE A 142 39.25 -11.31 -8.85
C ILE A 142 39.05 -10.57 -10.17
N VAL A 143 38.71 -9.28 -10.07
CA VAL A 143 38.55 -8.39 -11.23
C VAL A 143 39.86 -7.66 -11.48
N VAL A 144 40.37 -7.76 -12.70
CA VAL A 144 41.71 -7.31 -13.09
C VAL A 144 41.62 -6.43 -14.32
N ASN A 145 42.48 -5.42 -14.42
CA ASN A 145 42.66 -4.65 -15.65
C ASN A 145 43.41 -5.48 -16.71
N VAL A 146 42.86 -5.57 -17.91
CA VAL A 146 43.47 -6.24 -19.05
C VAL A 146 43.61 -5.27 -20.23
N PRO A 147 44.65 -5.41 -21.06
CA PRO A 147 44.73 -4.66 -22.31
C PRO A 147 43.49 -4.91 -23.18
N ALA A 148 43.04 -3.87 -23.90
CA ALA A 148 41.83 -3.98 -24.69
C ALA A 148 41.93 -5.13 -25.70
N GLY A 149 40.91 -5.98 -25.77
CA GLY A 149 40.94 -7.11 -26.70
C GLY A 149 41.61 -8.39 -26.17
N GLN A 150 42.31 -8.35 -25.03
CA GLN A 150 43.09 -9.50 -24.54
C GLN A 150 42.40 -10.24 -23.38
N ASP A 151 42.72 -11.52 -23.27
CA ASP A 151 42.10 -12.42 -22.29
C ASP A 151 42.87 -12.58 -20.98
N LYS A 152 44.11 -12.10 -20.92
CA LYS A 152 45.02 -12.23 -19.78
C LYS A 152 45.62 -10.87 -19.41
N PRO A 153 45.93 -10.64 -18.13
CA PRO A 153 46.62 -9.43 -17.70
C PRO A 153 48.05 -9.39 -18.26
N SER A 154 48.58 -8.17 -18.41
CA SER A 154 49.96 -7.89 -18.81
C SER A 154 50.98 -8.38 -17.74
N LEU A 155 50.56 -8.42 -16.48
CA LEU A 155 51.37 -8.87 -15.34
C LEU A 155 51.11 -10.35 -15.00
N PRO A 156 52.12 -11.09 -14.50
CA PRO A 156 51.95 -12.46 -14.01
C PRO A 156 50.90 -12.53 -12.88
N LEU A 157 50.08 -13.59 -12.88
CA LEU A 157 48.92 -13.77 -11.99
C LEU A 157 49.23 -13.56 -10.50
N ASP A 158 50.46 -13.88 -10.06
CA ASP A 158 50.88 -13.77 -8.65
C ASP A 158 51.10 -12.32 -8.18
N LYS A 159 51.30 -11.37 -9.11
CA LYS A 159 51.54 -9.94 -8.80
C LYS A 159 50.32 -9.06 -9.10
N VAL A 160 49.26 -9.64 -9.63
CA VAL A 160 48.06 -8.91 -10.06
C VAL A 160 47.25 -8.45 -8.85
N ARG A 161 46.91 -7.17 -8.83
CA ARG A 161 46.07 -6.57 -7.80
C ARG A 161 44.63 -6.44 -8.31
N PRO A 162 43.62 -6.70 -7.47
CA PRO A 162 42.23 -6.47 -7.84
C PRO A 162 41.95 -4.98 -8.00
N VAL A 163 41.15 -4.61 -9.01
CA VAL A 163 40.74 -3.22 -9.26
C VAL A 163 39.83 -2.74 -8.14
N GLN A 164 40.18 -1.62 -7.52
CA GLN A 164 39.47 -1.10 -6.36
C GLN A 164 38.03 -0.68 -6.69
N GLY A 165 37.08 -0.99 -5.80
CA GLY A 165 35.66 -0.62 -5.97
C GLY A 165 34.86 -1.54 -6.90
N THR A 166 35.44 -2.65 -7.35
CA THR A 166 34.76 -3.66 -8.18
C THR A 166 34.57 -4.97 -7.41
N LYS A 167 33.49 -5.70 -7.70
CA LYS A 167 33.18 -7.00 -7.11
C LYS A 167 32.54 -7.94 -8.13
N VAL A 168 32.86 -9.22 -8.02
CA VAL A 168 32.19 -10.30 -8.76
C VAL A 168 30.89 -10.67 -8.02
N ILE A 169 29.72 -10.52 -8.67
CA ILE A 169 28.42 -10.86 -8.05
C ILE A 169 27.95 -12.26 -8.46
N ARG A 170 28.10 -12.61 -9.74
CA ARG A 170 27.78 -13.93 -10.29
C ARG A 170 29.02 -14.50 -10.97
N SER A 171 28.94 -15.72 -11.50
CA SER A 171 30.06 -16.38 -12.19
C SER A 171 30.76 -15.48 -13.22
N ASN A 172 30.00 -14.71 -14.02
CA ASN A 172 30.49 -13.93 -15.15
C ASN A 172 30.05 -12.44 -15.12
N LEU A 173 29.64 -11.90 -13.96
CA LEU A 173 29.14 -10.52 -13.85
C LEU A 173 29.97 -9.69 -12.87
N ILE A 174 30.58 -8.63 -13.41
CA ILE A 174 31.31 -7.62 -12.65
C ILE A 174 30.33 -6.50 -12.26
N SER A 175 30.36 -6.09 -10.99
CA SER A 175 29.61 -4.96 -10.48
C SER A 175 30.53 -3.94 -9.85
N GLY A 176 30.27 -2.67 -10.11
CA GLY A 176 30.96 -1.54 -9.51
C GLY A 176 30.34 -0.22 -9.96
N PRO A 177 30.64 0.89 -9.29
CA PRO A 177 30.19 2.21 -9.71
C PRO A 177 30.72 2.52 -11.11
N TYR A 178 29.82 2.85 -12.05
CA TYR A 178 30.18 3.21 -13.43
C TYR A 178 30.92 2.13 -14.23
N VAL A 179 30.77 0.85 -13.85
CA VAL A 179 31.26 -0.30 -14.59
C VAL A 179 30.18 -0.76 -15.58
N GLU A 180 30.51 -0.81 -16.86
CA GLU A 180 29.59 -1.24 -17.92
C GLU A 180 29.99 -2.61 -18.46
N ALA A 181 29.09 -3.59 -18.39
CA ALA A 181 29.37 -4.93 -18.92
C ALA A 181 29.41 -4.92 -20.45
N ILE A 182 30.39 -5.60 -21.04
CA ILE A 182 30.50 -5.75 -22.50
C ILE A 182 29.67 -6.98 -22.89
N LYS A 183 28.53 -6.77 -23.58
CA LYS A 183 27.58 -7.85 -23.91
C LYS A 183 28.19 -8.95 -24.78
N GLU A 184 29.15 -8.59 -25.62
CA GLU A 184 29.80 -9.50 -26.57
C GLU A 184 30.74 -10.49 -25.90
N ARG A 185 31.27 -10.19 -24.70
CA ARG A 185 32.23 -11.04 -23.99
C ARG A 185 31.81 -11.27 -22.53
N PRO A 186 31.35 -12.47 -22.16
CA PRO A 186 30.91 -12.75 -20.80
C PRO A 186 32.09 -12.68 -19.82
N GLY A 187 31.88 -12.03 -18.67
CA GLY A 187 32.95 -11.84 -17.68
C GLY A 187 33.87 -10.64 -17.94
N THR A 188 33.55 -9.82 -18.94
CA THR A 188 34.29 -8.60 -19.27
C THR A 188 33.43 -7.35 -19.03
N ALA A 189 34.06 -6.29 -18.53
CA ALA A 189 33.43 -4.99 -18.35
C ALA A 189 34.39 -3.87 -18.75
N LYS A 190 33.89 -2.66 -18.93
CA LYS A 190 34.69 -1.46 -19.22
C LYS A 190 34.38 -0.33 -18.26
N ILE A 191 35.38 0.48 -17.97
CA ILE A 191 35.26 1.77 -17.30
C ILE A 191 35.66 2.85 -18.30
N VAL A 192 34.74 3.77 -18.59
CA VAL A 192 34.98 4.89 -19.51
C VAL A 192 35.20 6.16 -18.69
N ALA A 193 36.27 6.89 -18.98
CA ALA A 193 36.53 8.22 -18.43
C ALA A 193 35.41 9.18 -18.86
N LYS A 194 34.64 9.69 -17.90
CA LYS A 194 33.52 10.59 -18.13
C LYS A 194 33.46 11.71 -17.12
N ASP A 195 32.77 12.79 -17.48
CA ASP A 195 32.57 13.93 -16.59
C ASP A 195 31.89 13.50 -15.29
N GLY A 196 32.49 13.88 -14.17
CA GLY A 196 32.00 13.56 -12.83
C GLY A 196 32.10 12.09 -12.41
N LEU A 197 32.96 11.29 -13.05
CA LEU A 197 33.24 9.91 -12.63
C LEU A 197 33.67 9.83 -11.15
N TRP A 198 34.47 10.80 -10.70
CA TRP A 198 34.95 10.94 -9.33
C TRP A 198 34.22 12.05 -8.57
N GLU A 199 33.09 12.56 -9.09
CA GLU A 199 32.39 13.65 -8.44
C GLU A 199 31.81 13.24 -7.09
N ILE A 200 32.18 13.98 -6.04
CA ILE A 200 31.45 13.94 -4.77
C ILE A 200 30.14 14.72 -5.00
N LYS A 201 29.05 14.02 -5.31
CA LYS A 201 27.74 14.63 -5.61
C LYS A 201 27.27 15.49 -4.44
N ARG A 202 26.77 16.69 -4.76
CA ARG A 202 26.16 17.57 -3.76
C ARG A 202 24.72 17.16 -3.55
N GLY A 203 24.30 17.04 -2.28
CA GLY A 203 22.89 16.95 -1.95
C GLY A 203 22.15 18.15 -2.53
N HIS A 204 21.15 17.89 -3.36
CA HIS A 204 20.21 18.90 -3.85
C HIS A 204 18.86 18.63 -3.21
N LYS A 205 18.08 19.69 -3.01
CA LYS A 205 16.77 19.57 -2.40
C LYS A 205 15.78 19.08 -3.44
N ILE A 206 15.25 17.87 -3.25
CA ILE A 206 14.16 17.34 -4.07
C ILE A 206 12.89 18.12 -3.69
N ASP A 207 12.21 18.72 -4.69
CA ASP A 207 10.99 19.52 -4.52
C ASP A 207 11.10 20.59 -3.41
N GLY A 208 12.24 21.30 -3.30
CA GLY A 208 12.43 22.35 -2.27
C GLY A 208 12.78 21.84 -0.86
N GLY A 209 12.88 20.51 -0.67
CA GLY A 209 13.24 19.87 0.60
C GLY A 209 12.04 19.62 1.50
N GLU A 210 12.23 18.88 2.60
CA GLU A 210 11.13 18.37 3.44
C GLU A 210 10.11 19.43 3.85
N ARG A 211 10.56 20.60 4.31
CA ARG A 211 9.66 21.69 4.76
C ARG A 211 8.80 22.29 3.64
N ARG A 212 9.29 22.34 2.40
CA ARG A 212 8.60 23.01 1.27
C ARG A 212 8.06 22.05 0.21
N LYS A 213 8.25 20.74 0.38
CA LYS A 213 7.84 19.71 -0.58
C LYS A 213 6.37 19.78 -0.94
N ALA A 214 5.50 19.93 0.05
CA ALA A 214 4.06 20.06 -0.14
C ALA A 214 3.71 21.35 -0.91
N GLU A 215 4.33 22.47 -0.53
CA GLU A 215 4.11 23.77 -1.15
C GLU A 215 4.57 23.79 -2.62
N VAL A 216 5.78 23.32 -2.92
CA VAL A 216 6.34 23.28 -4.28
C VAL A 216 5.48 22.40 -5.19
N ARG A 217 5.06 21.23 -4.70
CA ARG A 217 4.17 20.33 -5.46
C ARG A 217 2.79 20.94 -5.67
N TYR A 218 2.26 21.66 -4.67
CA TYR A 218 0.99 22.37 -4.82
C TYR A 218 1.09 23.46 -5.89
N LYS A 219 2.12 24.33 -5.83
CA LYS A 219 2.35 25.39 -6.81
C LYS A 219 2.51 24.82 -8.23
N ARG A 220 3.32 23.76 -8.39
CA ARG A 220 3.49 23.07 -9.67
C ARG A 220 2.16 22.53 -10.22
N ARG A 221 1.32 21.88 -9.39
CA ARG A 221 -0.02 21.41 -9.81
C ARG A 221 -0.94 22.56 -10.23
N VAL A 222 -0.85 23.71 -9.58
CA VAL A 222 -1.64 24.90 -9.94
C VAL A 222 -1.17 25.46 -11.29
N GLU A 223 0.13 25.53 -11.53
CA GLU A 223 0.71 25.96 -12.81
C GLU A 223 0.40 24.98 -13.95
N GLU A 224 0.48 23.68 -13.70
CA GLU A 224 0.05 22.62 -14.64
C GLU A 224 -1.43 22.80 -15.00
N ARG A 225 -2.33 22.97 -14.02
CA ARG A 225 -3.75 23.23 -14.29
C ARG A 225 -3.97 24.52 -15.10
N LYS A 226 -3.21 25.58 -14.82
CA LYS A 226 -3.31 26.84 -15.57
C LYS A 226 -2.80 26.68 -17.00
N THR A 227 -1.69 25.99 -17.21
CA THR A 227 -1.12 25.73 -18.54
C THR A 227 -2.01 24.80 -19.36
N THR A 228 -2.57 23.74 -18.76
CA THR A 228 -3.58 22.88 -19.42
C THR A 228 -4.82 23.68 -19.82
N ARG A 229 -5.31 24.59 -18.96
CA ARG A 229 -6.48 25.44 -19.28
C ARG A 229 -6.18 26.53 -20.31
N ALA A 230 -4.96 27.07 -20.33
CA ALA A 230 -4.58 28.19 -21.18
C ALA A 230 -4.02 27.76 -22.54
N LYS A 231 -3.65 26.48 -22.70
CA LYS A 231 -3.24 25.92 -23.98
C LYS A 231 -4.52 25.67 -24.79
N PRO A 232 -4.81 26.42 -25.87
CA PRO A 232 -5.88 26.05 -26.79
C PRO A 232 -5.50 24.68 -27.38
N GLU A 233 -6.27 23.67 -26.99
CA GLU A 233 -6.06 22.29 -27.38
C GLU A 233 -6.39 22.18 -28.87
N ASN A 234 -5.36 22.12 -29.70
CA ASN A 234 -5.48 21.45 -30.97
C ASN A 234 -5.95 20.03 -30.66
N MET A 235 -7.15 19.76 -31.16
CA MET A 235 -7.96 18.55 -31.11
C MET A 235 -7.13 17.27 -31.30
N ASP A 236 -6.60 16.70 -30.21
CA ASP A 236 -6.25 15.28 -30.12
C ASP A 236 -7.25 14.63 -29.16
N LEU A 237 -8.23 13.91 -29.72
CA LEU A 237 -9.29 13.18 -29.03
C LEU A 237 -8.79 11.91 -28.32
N ASP A 238 -7.52 11.85 -27.92
CA ASP A 238 -6.87 10.68 -27.30
C ASP A 238 -6.45 10.99 -25.84
N GLY A 239 -7.44 11.28 -25.00
CA GLY A 239 -7.24 11.28 -23.54
C GLY A 239 -6.94 9.87 -23.01
N PRO A 240 -6.30 9.72 -21.84
CA PRO A 240 -6.03 8.40 -21.26
C PRO A 240 -7.33 7.63 -21.01
N THR A 241 -7.49 6.48 -21.68
CA THR A 241 -8.69 5.65 -21.64
C THR A 241 -8.62 4.59 -20.53
N ASN A 242 -9.65 4.56 -19.67
CA ASN A 242 -9.90 3.61 -18.59
C ASN A 242 -10.84 2.47 -19.01
N TYR A 243 -10.54 1.79 -20.13
CA TYR A 243 -11.27 0.61 -20.57
C TYR A 243 -11.50 -0.46 -19.48
N PRO A 244 -10.50 -0.85 -18.65
CA PRO A 244 -10.73 -1.86 -17.62
C PRO A 244 -11.76 -1.40 -16.57
N GLY A 245 -11.74 -0.13 -16.19
CA GLY A 245 -12.72 0.44 -15.26
C GLY A 245 -14.14 0.39 -15.84
N ALA A 246 -14.32 0.84 -17.09
CA ALA A 246 -15.61 0.78 -17.75
C ALA A 246 -16.17 -0.65 -17.84
N LEU A 247 -15.34 -1.62 -18.24
CA LEU A 247 -15.74 -3.02 -18.32
C LEU A 247 -16.19 -3.57 -16.97
N ILE A 248 -15.45 -3.28 -15.90
CA ILE A 248 -15.82 -3.68 -14.54
C ILE A 248 -17.17 -3.06 -14.14
N PHE A 249 -17.37 -1.76 -14.40
CA PHE A 249 -18.61 -1.06 -14.07
C PHE A 249 -19.83 -1.72 -14.73
N TRP A 250 -19.79 -1.97 -16.03
CA TRP A 250 -20.90 -2.60 -16.74
C TRP A 250 -21.09 -4.07 -16.34
N ALA A 251 -19.99 -4.80 -16.12
CA ALA A 251 -20.05 -6.17 -15.62
C ALA A 251 -20.71 -6.25 -14.23
N TYR A 252 -20.46 -5.27 -13.35
CA TYR A 252 -21.08 -5.20 -12.02
C TYR A 252 -22.61 -5.05 -12.11
N ILE A 253 -23.12 -4.25 -13.05
CA ILE A 253 -24.57 -4.08 -13.25
C ILE A 253 -25.22 -5.41 -13.66
N VAL A 254 -24.63 -6.09 -14.64
CA VAL A 254 -25.13 -7.39 -15.12
C VAL A 254 -25.06 -8.45 -14.01
N ALA A 255 -23.94 -8.51 -13.29
CA ALA A 255 -23.75 -9.43 -12.18
C ALA A 255 -24.72 -9.17 -11.01
N ALA A 256 -24.99 -7.90 -10.69
CA ALA A 256 -25.97 -7.52 -9.66
C ALA A 256 -27.37 -8.07 -9.98
N LEU A 257 -27.82 -7.90 -11.23
CA LEU A 257 -29.11 -8.42 -11.69
C LEU A 257 -29.13 -9.95 -11.69
N GLY A 258 -28.06 -10.58 -12.18
CA GLY A 258 -27.91 -12.04 -12.20
C GLY A 258 -27.97 -12.67 -10.81
N PHE A 259 -27.14 -12.19 -9.88
CA PHE A 259 -27.13 -12.71 -8.51
C PHE A 259 -28.43 -12.43 -7.77
N THR A 260 -29.05 -11.27 -7.97
CA THR A 260 -30.35 -10.96 -7.35
C THR A 260 -31.41 -11.93 -7.84
N GLY A 261 -31.45 -12.21 -9.15
CA GLY A 261 -32.35 -13.20 -9.74
C GLY A 261 -32.13 -14.61 -9.16
N ILE A 262 -30.87 -15.06 -9.06
CA ILE A 262 -30.53 -16.37 -8.49
C ILE A 262 -30.96 -16.46 -7.02
N VAL A 263 -30.69 -15.44 -6.21
CA VAL A 263 -31.05 -15.42 -4.79
C VAL A 263 -32.57 -15.41 -4.60
N LEU A 264 -33.30 -14.56 -5.33
CA LEU A 264 -34.76 -14.52 -5.25
C LEU A 264 -35.39 -15.85 -5.70
N ASN A 265 -34.88 -16.46 -6.76
CA ASN A 265 -35.32 -17.78 -7.21
C ASN A 265 -35.04 -18.86 -6.14
N THR A 266 -33.86 -18.81 -5.51
CA THR A 266 -33.47 -19.73 -4.44
C THR A 266 -34.41 -19.61 -3.23
N ILE A 267 -34.72 -18.38 -2.81
CA ILE A 267 -35.69 -18.12 -1.73
C ILE A 267 -37.09 -18.61 -2.11
N ARG A 268 -37.54 -18.34 -3.34
CA ARG A 268 -38.84 -18.80 -3.85
C ARG A 268 -38.95 -20.32 -3.83
N GLN A 269 -37.94 -21.03 -4.32
CA GLN A 269 -37.90 -22.50 -4.31
C GLN A 269 -37.94 -23.04 -2.88
N SER A 270 -37.15 -22.48 -1.96
CA SER A 270 -37.16 -22.88 -0.55
C SER A 270 -38.52 -22.64 0.12
N HIS A 271 -39.20 -21.53 -0.20
CA HIS A 271 -40.53 -21.23 0.31
C HIS A 271 -41.59 -22.23 -0.20
N GLN A 272 -41.53 -22.58 -1.49
CA GLN A 272 -42.44 -23.56 -2.11
C GLN A 272 -42.26 -24.95 -1.49
N GLN A 273 -41.02 -25.39 -1.27
CA GLN A 273 -40.73 -26.67 -0.61
C GLN A 273 -41.26 -26.76 0.82
N ASN A 274 -41.46 -25.63 1.49
CA ASN A 274 -41.94 -25.58 2.89
C ASN A 274 -43.47 -25.50 2.99
N ASN A 275 -44.22 -25.75 1.90
CA ASN A 275 -45.69 -25.72 1.85
C ASN A 275 -46.32 -24.47 2.52
N GLY A 276 -45.66 -23.30 2.40
CA GLY A 276 -46.15 -22.05 3.00
C GLY A 276 -46.13 -21.98 4.53
N ARG A 277 -45.53 -22.95 5.24
CA ARG A 277 -45.38 -22.90 6.71
C ARG A 277 -44.34 -21.88 7.16
N SER A 278 -43.41 -21.49 6.29
CA SER A 278 -42.45 -20.43 6.60
C SER A 278 -43.11 -19.06 6.54
N LYS A 279 -43.21 -18.38 7.68
CA LYS A 279 -43.62 -16.98 7.73
C LYS A 279 -42.45 -16.11 7.28
N ILE A 280 -42.46 -15.68 6.01
CA ILE A 280 -41.58 -14.60 5.56
C ILE A 280 -42.01 -13.35 6.33
N THR A 281 -41.08 -12.74 7.07
CA THR A 281 -41.42 -11.53 7.80
C THR A 281 -41.50 -10.34 6.85
N LEU A 282 -42.66 -9.69 6.80
CA LEU A 282 -42.87 -8.42 6.10
C LEU A 282 -41.80 -7.37 6.45
N ALA A 283 -41.36 -7.28 7.71
CA ALA A 283 -40.34 -6.33 8.14
C ALA A 283 -38.99 -6.53 7.41
N LEU A 284 -38.57 -7.77 7.12
CA LEU A 284 -37.34 -8.03 6.37
C LEU A 284 -37.47 -7.67 4.88
N ILE A 285 -38.67 -7.84 4.31
CA ILE A 285 -38.95 -7.42 2.93
C ILE A 285 -38.90 -5.89 2.83
N ILE A 286 -39.57 -5.19 3.75
CA ILE A 286 -39.56 -3.73 3.81
C ILE A 286 -38.12 -3.23 3.97
N LEU A 287 -37.33 -3.86 4.84
CA LEU A 287 -35.95 -3.46 5.08
C LEU A 287 -35.03 -3.72 3.88
N ALA A 288 -35.23 -4.83 3.17
CA ALA A 288 -34.52 -5.09 1.92
C ALA A 288 -34.89 -4.06 0.85
N GLY A 289 -36.18 -3.76 0.68
CA GLY A 289 -36.65 -2.75 -0.26
C GLY A 289 -36.16 -1.34 0.06
N SER A 290 -36.17 -0.97 1.34
CA SER A 290 -35.69 0.35 1.79
C SER A 290 -34.18 0.48 1.61
N SER A 291 -33.41 -0.56 1.95
CA SER A 291 -31.96 -0.63 1.73
C SER A 291 -31.60 -0.48 0.26
N PHE A 292 -32.27 -1.23 -0.63
CA PHE A 292 -32.05 -1.15 -2.07
C PHE A 292 -32.37 0.26 -2.61
N SER A 293 -33.48 0.84 -2.18
CA SER A 293 -33.90 2.19 -2.59
C SER A 293 -32.90 3.26 -2.12
N ALA A 294 -32.43 3.16 -0.87
CA ALA A 294 -31.44 4.07 -0.31
C ALA A 294 -30.12 4.02 -1.10
N LEU A 295 -29.58 2.83 -1.37
CA LEU A 295 -28.37 2.72 -2.20
C LEU A 295 -28.62 3.27 -3.60
N SER A 296 -29.71 2.86 -4.24
CA SER A 296 -30.02 3.30 -5.60
C SER A 296 -30.02 4.82 -5.69
N TYR A 297 -30.59 5.52 -4.69
CA TYR A 297 -30.58 6.97 -4.63
C TYR A 297 -29.16 7.55 -4.47
N HIS A 298 -28.39 7.11 -3.48
CA HIS A 298 -27.07 7.69 -3.21
C HIS A 298 -26.03 7.34 -4.29
N MET A 299 -26.03 6.11 -4.81
CA MET A 299 -25.12 5.72 -5.88
C MET A 299 -25.46 6.40 -7.21
N LEU A 300 -26.76 6.56 -7.53
CA LEU A 300 -27.17 7.31 -8.70
C LEU A 300 -26.74 8.78 -8.59
N ASN A 301 -26.80 9.38 -7.40
CA ASN A 301 -26.27 10.72 -7.17
C ASN A 301 -24.75 10.80 -7.40
N VAL A 302 -23.96 9.80 -6.98
CA VAL A 302 -22.52 9.72 -7.29
C VAL A 302 -22.29 9.70 -8.81
N LEU A 303 -23.04 8.84 -9.53
CA LEU A 303 -22.90 8.70 -10.98
C LEU A 303 -23.31 9.99 -11.71
N ILE A 304 -24.39 10.64 -11.29
CA ILE A 304 -24.83 11.93 -11.83
C ILE A 304 -23.76 13.00 -11.60
N LEU A 305 -23.18 13.10 -10.40
CA LEU A 305 -22.14 14.08 -10.12
C LEU A 305 -20.90 13.85 -10.98
N SER A 306 -20.46 12.60 -11.12
CA SER A 306 -19.34 12.23 -11.98
C SER A 306 -19.63 12.59 -13.44
N TYR A 307 -20.82 12.27 -13.94
CA TYR A 307 -21.23 12.62 -15.31
C TYR A 307 -21.28 14.14 -15.52
N LYS A 308 -21.86 14.90 -14.58
CA LYS A 308 -21.91 16.37 -14.65
C LYS A 308 -20.52 16.99 -14.73
N GLN A 309 -19.58 16.51 -13.91
CA GLN A 309 -18.19 16.97 -13.92
C GLN A 309 -17.51 16.65 -15.25
N TRP A 310 -17.68 15.42 -15.75
CA TRP A 310 -17.15 15.01 -17.05
C TRP A 310 -17.72 15.84 -18.21
N SER A 311 -19.04 16.03 -18.23
CA SER A 311 -19.78 16.80 -19.25
C SER A 311 -19.31 18.25 -19.30
N THR A 312 -19.07 18.86 -18.15
CA THR A 312 -18.55 20.23 -18.04
C THR A 312 -17.14 20.33 -18.62
N ASN A 313 -16.27 19.36 -18.31
CA ASN A 313 -14.90 19.35 -18.81
C ASN A 313 -14.82 19.13 -20.33
N HIS A 314 -15.75 18.37 -20.91
CA HIS A 314 -15.80 18.07 -22.35
C HIS A 314 -16.78 18.97 -23.13
N SER A 315 -17.32 20.01 -22.50
CA SER A 315 -18.27 20.97 -23.12
C SER A 315 -19.50 20.32 -23.76
N VAL A 316 -19.96 19.19 -23.21
CA VAL A 316 -21.17 18.49 -23.65
C VAL A 316 -22.39 19.08 -22.90
N PRO A 317 -23.51 19.38 -23.58
CA PRO A 317 -24.70 19.93 -22.94
C PRO A 317 -25.36 18.91 -21.98
N LEU A 318 -25.69 19.38 -20.77
CA LEU A 318 -26.35 18.58 -19.73
C LEU A 318 -27.76 18.16 -20.21
N GLY A 319 -27.99 16.86 -20.37
CA GLY A 319 -29.28 16.31 -20.83
C GLY A 319 -29.21 15.52 -22.14
N ALA A 320 -28.09 15.60 -22.87
CA ALA A 320 -27.82 14.75 -24.03
C ALA A 320 -27.37 13.33 -23.61
N LEU A 321 -28.21 12.59 -22.88
CA LEU A 321 -28.00 11.15 -22.65
C LEU A 321 -28.10 10.35 -23.96
N ILE A 322 -28.76 10.95 -24.96
CA ILE A 322 -28.96 10.46 -26.31
C ILE A 322 -28.64 11.64 -27.23
N GLY A 323 -27.63 11.52 -28.10
CA GLY A 323 -27.29 12.57 -29.06
C GLY A 323 -28.44 12.86 -30.03
N SER A 324 -28.38 13.98 -30.76
CA SER A 324 -29.37 14.40 -31.76
C SER A 324 -29.72 13.33 -32.81
N ASN A 325 -28.85 12.31 -32.99
CA ASN A 325 -29.05 11.16 -33.90
C ASN A 325 -29.18 9.79 -33.19
N ARG A 326 -29.63 9.74 -31.93
CA ARG A 326 -29.77 8.47 -31.16
C ARG A 326 -28.48 7.63 -31.00
N THR A 327 -27.31 8.25 -31.05
CA THR A 327 -26.06 7.54 -30.77
C THR A 327 -25.78 7.49 -29.26
N PRO A 328 -25.69 6.31 -28.62
CA PRO A 328 -25.48 6.13 -27.18
C PRO A 328 -24.04 6.41 -26.71
N LEU A 329 -23.27 7.17 -27.49
CA LEU A 329 -21.81 7.27 -27.35
C LEU A 329 -21.37 7.98 -26.06
N HIS A 330 -22.16 8.91 -25.51
CA HIS A 330 -21.73 9.72 -24.35
C HIS A 330 -21.62 8.94 -23.03
N LEU A 331 -22.48 7.95 -22.76
CA LEU A 331 -22.39 7.15 -21.53
C LEU A 331 -21.23 6.17 -21.56
N TRP A 332 -21.03 5.50 -22.70
CA TRP A 332 -19.88 4.63 -22.87
C TRP A 332 -18.58 5.43 -22.80
N GLN A 333 -18.50 6.55 -23.53
CA GLN A 333 -17.33 7.42 -23.54
C GLN A 333 -17.03 8.01 -22.16
N TRP A 334 -18.06 8.45 -21.42
CA TRP A 334 -17.93 8.85 -20.01
C TRP A 334 -17.37 7.70 -19.16
N SER A 335 -17.92 6.49 -19.28
CA SER A 335 -17.45 5.35 -18.49
C SER A 335 -15.99 4.97 -18.82
N THR A 336 -15.54 5.12 -20.07
CA THR A 336 -14.17 4.82 -20.50
C THR A 336 -13.18 5.94 -20.24
N THR A 337 -13.61 7.17 -19.97
CA THR A 337 -12.70 8.32 -19.77
C THR A 337 -12.77 8.90 -18.35
N SER A 338 -13.68 8.40 -17.51
CA SER A 338 -13.77 8.78 -16.10
C SER A 338 -12.98 7.84 -15.19
N SER A 339 -12.54 8.35 -14.04
CA SER A 339 -11.85 7.62 -12.97
C SER A 339 -12.80 7.19 -11.85
N LEU A 340 -14.02 6.74 -12.20
CA LEU A 340 -15.14 6.55 -11.28
C LEU A 340 -14.78 5.81 -9.97
N PHE A 341 -14.11 4.66 -10.07
CA PHE A 341 -13.76 3.85 -8.89
C PHE A 341 -12.68 4.49 -8.02
N GLN A 342 -11.72 5.17 -8.64
CA GLN A 342 -10.67 5.89 -7.93
C GLN A 342 -11.26 7.10 -7.22
N ASP A 343 -12.09 7.89 -7.90
CA ASP A 343 -12.75 9.06 -7.32
C ASP A 343 -13.64 8.66 -6.13
N PHE A 344 -14.37 7.54 -6.25
CA PHE A 344 -15.15 6.99 -5.16
C PHE A 344 -14.28 6.59 -3.97
N GLY A 345 -13.20 5.84 -4.21
CA GLY A 345 -12.25 5.41 -3.19
C GLY A 345 -11.58 6.58 -2.48
N GLU A 346 -11.13 7.58 -3.23
CA GLU A 346 -10.53 8.80 -2.68
C GLU A 346 -11.53 9.60 -1.86
N ALA A 347 -12.79 9.71 -2.31
CA ALA A 347 -13.81 10.47 -1.60
C ALA A 347 -14.11 9.91 -0.20
N ILE A 348 -14.12 8.59 -0.03
CA ILE A 348 -14.43 7.93 1.26
C ILE A 348 -13.25 7.98 2.24
N VAL A 349 -12.01 8.12 1.77
CA VAL A 349 -10.81 8.26 2.63
C VAL A 349 -10.30 9.70 2.75
N ALA A 350 -10.90 10.65 2.05
CA ALA A 350 -10.39 12.02 1.90
C ALA A 350 -10.16 12.77 3.22
N THR A 351 -10.97 12.50 4.24
CA THR A 351 -10.84 13.13 5.57
C THR A 351 -11.02 12.09 6.66
N LYS A 352 -10.42 12.32 7.84
CA LYS A 352 -10.56 11.42 8.99
C LYS A 352 -12.03 11.14 9.36
N PRO A 353 -12.93 12.14 9.43
CA PRO A 353 -14.36 11.89 9.68
C PRO A 353 -15.02 11.00 8.61
N ARG A 354 -14.78 11.26 7.32
CA ARG A 354 -15.35 10.47 6.21
C ARG A 354 -14.86 9.04 6.25
N TYR A 355 -13.57 8.87 6.53
CA TYR A 355 -12.94 7.56 6.65
C TYR A 355 -13.50 6.77 7.83
N LEU A 356 -13.74 7.40 8.99
CA LEU A 356 -14.35 6.71 10.13
C LEU A 356 -15.75 6.18 9.82
N LEU A 357 -16.60 6.98 9.19
CA LEU A 357 -17.95 6.55 8.81
C LEU A 357 -17.88 5.41 7.77
N SER A 358 -17.07 5.59 6.73
CA SER A 358 -16.94 4.64 5.63
C SER A 358 -16.32 3.31 6.09
N SER A 359 -15.25 3.37 6.89
CA SER A 359 -14.61 2.18 7.46
C SER A 359 -15.52 1.42 8.41
N SER A 360 -16.41 2.10 9.15
CA SER A 360 -17.42 1.44 10.00
C SER A 360 -18.41 0.62 9.17
N GLY A 361 -18.84 1.14 8.01
CA GLY A 361 -19.67 0.40 7.05
C GLY A 361 -18.94 -0.83 6.49
N LEU A 362 -17.68 -0.68 6.09
CA LEU A 362 -16.84 -1.77 5.59
C LEU A 362 -16.62 -2.88 6.63
N TRP A 363 -16.39 -2.51 7.90
CA TRP A 363 -16.30 -3.48 9.00
C TRP A 363 -17.62 -4.24 9.23
N SER A 364 -18.77 -3.58 9.03
CA SER A 364 -20.07 -4.26 9.08
C SER A 364 -20.20 -5.32 7.98
N THR A 365 -19.68 -5.04 6.77
CA THR A 365 -19.64 -6.03 5.69
C THR A 365 -18.83 -7.27 6.07
N VAL A 366 -17.67 -7.10 6.72
CA VAL A 366 -16.87 -8.23 7.24
C VAL A 366 -17.66 -9.06 8.24
N ALA A 367 -18.34 -8.40 9.19
CA ALA A 367 -19.15 -9.09 10.19
C ALA A 367 -20.28 -9.91 9.54
N VAL A 368 -20.97 -9.34 8.55
CA VAL A 368 -22.01 -10.02 7.78
C VAL A 368 -21.44 -11.17 6.95
N ALA A 369 -20.29 -11.00 6.31
CA ALA A 369 -19.63 -12.05 5.52
C ALA A 369 -19.26 -13.26 6.40
N ILE A 370 -18.67 -13.01 7.57
CA ILE A 370 -18.33 -14.05 8.54
C ILE A 370 -19.61 -14.77 9.00
N TYR A 371 -20.63 -14.02 9.40
CA TYR A 371 -21.92 -14.58 9.83
C TYR A 371 -22.55 -15.45 8.74
N MET A 372 -22.62 -14.94 7.51
CA MET A 372 -23.19 -15.63 6.36
C MET A 372 -22.41 -16.89 5.98
N GLY A 373 -21.08 -16.85 6.07
CA GLY A 373 -20.20 -17.99 5.79
C GLY A 373 -20.38 -19.14 6.79
N ILE A 374 -20.58 -18.82 8.07
CA ILE A 374 -20.82 -19.81 9.13
C ILE A 374 -22.25 -20.34 9.05
N GLU A 375 -23.24 -19.47 9.12
CA GLU A 375 -24.65 -19.85 9.18
C GLU A 375 -25.16 -20.45 7.88
N GLY A 376 -24.69 -19.93 6.74
CA GLY A 376 -25.06 -20.43 5.43
C GLY A 376 -24.62 -21.88 5.26
N ARG A 377 -23.40 -22.22 5.69
CA ARG A 377 -22.90 -23.60 5.63
C ARG A 377 -23.50 -24.48 6.72
N ARG A 378 -23.66 -23.97 7.94
CA ARG A 378 -24.33 -24.68 9.04
C ARG A 378 -25.73 -25.12 8.66
N ARG A 379 -26.49 -24.22 8.03
CA ARG A 379 -27.85 -24.48 7.58
C ARG A 379 -27.90 -25.01 6.15
N ASN A 380 -26.79 -25.34 5.50
CA ASN A 380 -26.72 -25.84 4.11
C ASN A 380 -27.55 -25.01 3.12
N VAL A 381 -27.39 -23.69 3.12
CA VAL A 381 -28.13 -22.78 2.24
C VAL A 381 -27.74 -23.06 0.78
N PRO A 382 -28.71 -23.36 -0.11
CA PRO A 382 -28.44 -23.52 -1.53
C PRO A 382 -27.90 -22.22 -2.14
N ASN A 383 -27.04 -22.34 -3.15
CA ASN A 383 -26.46 -21.20 -3.87
C ASN A 383 -25.86 -20.11 -2.95
N LEU A 384 -25.25 -20.50 -1.82
CA LEU A 384 -24.64 -19.55 -0.86
C LEU A 384 -23.65 -18.59 -1.54
N TRP A 385 -22.94 -19.07 -2.56
CA TRP A 385 -22.02 -18.27 -3.37
C TRP A 385 -22.70 -17.03 -4.00
N ALA A 386 -23.98 -17.11 -4.37
CA ALA A 386 -24.72 -15.99 -4.95
C ALA A 386 -25.06 -14.92 -3.90
N PHE A 387 -25.27 -15.31 -2.64
CA PHE A 387 -25.44 -14.36 -1.53
C PHE A 387 -24.13 -13.62 -1.23
N PHE A 388 -22.98 -14.29 -1.32
CA PHE A 388 -21.67 -13.65 -1.26
C PHE A 388 -21.43 -12.73 -2.47
N GLY A 389 -21.81 -13.16 -3.67
CA GLY A 389 -21.77 -12.30 -4.87
C GLY A 389 -22.61 -11.02 -4.71
N LEU A 390 -23.79 -11.12 -4.09
CA LEU A 390 -24.60 -9.95 -3.72
C LEU A 390 -23.89 -9.07 -2.68
N LEU A 391 -23.27 -9.67 -1.66
CA LEU A 391 -22.55 -8.94 -0.62
C LEU A 391 -21.34 -8.15 -1.18
N GLU A 392 -20.72 -8.63 -2.25
CA GLU A 392 -19.60 -7.93 -2.92
C GLU A 392 -20.05 -6.73 -3.75
N ILE A 393 -21.22 -6.83 -4.40
CA ILE A 393 -21.65 -5.89 -5.45
C ILE A 393 -22.70 -4.89 -4.95
N LEU A 394 -23.62 -5.35 -4.12
CA LEU A 394 -24.78 -4.61 -3.63
C LEU A 394 -24.62 -4.26 -2.13
N PRO A 395 -25.53 -3.45 -1.54
CA PRO A 395 -25.43 -3.04 -0.14
C PRO A 395 -25.37 -4.23 0.78
N THR A 396 -24.56 -4.10 1.83
CA THR A 396 -24.42 -5.11 2.87
C THR A 396 -25.78 -5.46 3.47
N SER A 397 -26.56 -4.43 3.79
CA SER A 397 -27.88 -4.57 4.41
C SER A 397 -28.89 -5.26 3.49
N PHE A 398 -28.83 -5.04 2.17
CA PHE A 398 -29.70 -5.71 1.21
C PHE A 398 -29.40 -7.22 1.15
N ALA A 399 -28.13 -7.58 0.96
CA ALA A 399 -27.68 -8.97 0.92
C ALA A 399 -27.98 -9.69 2.25
N GLN A 400 -27.75 -9.01 3.38
CA GLN A 400 -28.04 -9.49 4.72
C GLN A 400 -29.54 -9.75 4.94
N SER A 401 -30.42 -8.82 4.55
CA SER A 401 -31.87 -8.99 4.70
C SER A 401 -32.40 -10.15 3.85
N LEU A 402 -31.93 -10.30 2.61
CA LEU A 402 -32.28 -11.45 1.75
C LEU A 402 -31.78 -12.77 2.35
N PHE A 403 -30.58 -12.77 2.93
CA PHE A 403 -30.06 -13.94 3.63
C PHE A 403 -30.90 -14.30 4.86
N TYR A 404 -31.33 -13.32 5.67
CA TYR A 404 -32.25 -13.58 6.79
C TYR A 404 -33.60 -14.12 6.33
N ILE A 405 -34.14 -13.63 5.22
CA ILE A 405 -35.35 -14.20 4.61
C ILE A 405 -35.11 -15.66 4.24
N MET A 406 -34.00 -15.97 3.58
CA MET A 406 -33.62 -17.35 3.24
C MET A 406 -33.59 -18.25 4.49
N LEU A 407 -32.98 -17.78 5.58
CA LEU A 407 -32.94 -18.51 6.85
C LEU A 407 -34.32 -18.73 7.49
N CYS A 408 -35.29 -17.84 7.27
CA CYS A 408 -36.68 -18.01 7.70
C CYS A 408 -37.45 -19.01 6.82
N THR A 409 -37.12 -19.09 5.53
CA THR A 409 -37.82 -19.99 4.59
C THR A 409 -37.36 -21.44 4.69
N LYS A 410 -36.14 -21.69 5.16
CA LYS A 410 -35.59 -23.04 5.23
C LYS A 410 -36.18 -23.84 6.40
N PRO A 411 -36.71 -25.07 6.17
CA PRO A 411 -37.19 -25.94 7.25
C PRO A 411 -36.03 -26.38 8.14
N GLN A 412 -36.21 -26.25 9.46
CA GLN A 412 -35.30 -26.80 10.46
C GLN A 412 -35.54 -28.31 10.51
N SER A 413 -34.65 -29.09 9.89
CA SER A 413 -34.76 -30.56 9.91
C SER A 413 -34.64 -31.06 11.35
N ALA A 414 -35.69 -31.70 11.86
CA ALA A 414 -35.73 -32.29 13.20
C ALA A 414 -34.66 -33.38 13.43
N ASN A 415 -34.14 -33.99 12.34
CA ASN A 415 -33.11 -35.03 12.36
C ASN A 415 -31.75 -34.57 11.81
N SER A 416 -31.56 -33.26 11.62
CA SER A 416 -30.23 -32.75 11.32
C SER A 416 -29.38 -32.91 12.57
N ASN A 417 -28.57 -33.97 12.63
CA ASN A 417 -27.34 -33.99 13.43
C ASN A 417 -26.65 -32.64 13.20
N GLN A 418 -26.84 -31.69 14.11
CA GLN A 418 -26.29 -30.34 13.98
C GLN A 418 -24.79 -30.53 14.04
N LYS A 419 -24.14 -30.66 12.88
CA LYS A 419 -22.69 -30.75 12.79
C LYS A 419 -22.15 -29.54 13.54
N LEU A 420 -21.43 -29.81 14.63
CA LEU A 420 -20.81 -28.79 15.46
C LEU A 420 -19.65 -28.20 14.65
N LEU A 421 -19.96 -27.22 13.82
CA LEU A 421 -19.02 -26.54 12.96
C LEU A 421 -18.38 -25.41 13.76
N SER A 422 -17.13 -25.61 14.18
CA SER A 422 -16.30 -24.56 14.77
C SER A 422 -15.45 -23.93 13.68
N TYR A 423 -15.17 -22.64 13.78
CA TYR A 423 -14.22 -22.01 12.86
C TYR A 423 -12.81 -22.51 13.14
N TRP A 424 -12.03 -22.63 12.07
CA TRP A 424 -10.61 -22.92 12.15
C TRP A 424 -9.84 -21.67 12.62
N PRO A 425 -8.70 -21.78 13.34
CA PRO A 425 -7.97 -20.59 13.83
C PRO A 425 -7.60 -19.56 12.75
N ALA A 426 -7.46 -19.98 11.50
CA ALA A 426 -7.22 -19.06 10.38
C ALA A 426 -8.34 -18.03 10.16
N TRP A 427 -9.56 -18.24 10.68
CA TRP A 427 -10.62 -17.24 10.56
C TRP A 427 -10.29 -15.92 11.27
N PHE A 428 -9.42 -15.93 12.29
CA PHE A 428 -8.91 -14.71 12.94
C PHE A 428 -7.98 -13.91 12.03
N SER A 429 -7.39 -14.53 10.99
CA SER A 429 -6.54 -13.79 10.03
C SER A 429 -7.37 -12.86 9.15
N ILE A 430 -8.66 -13.12 8.94
CA ILE A 430 -9.54 -12.28 8.10
C ILE A 430 -9.63 -10.86 8.67
N PRO A 431 -10.13 -10.63 9.90
CA PRO A 431 -10.19 -9.28 10.48
C PRO A 431 -8.79 -8.65 10.66
N LEU A 432 -7.74 -9.43 10.92
CA LEU A 432 -6.36 -8.88 11.01
C LEU A 432 -5.84 -8.35 9.67
N LEU A 433 -5.98 -9.13 8.59
CA LEU A 433 -5.58 -8.70 7.25
C LEU A 433 -6.47 -7.56 6.74
N TYR A 434 -7.75 -7.58 7.11
CA TYR A 434 -8.69 -6.51 6.77
C TYR A 434 -8.31 -5.20 7.47
N LEU A 435 -7.99 -5.25 8.77
CA LEU A 435 -7.42 -4.14 9.53
C LEU A 435 -6.18 -3.56 8.85
N TYR A 436 -5.26 -4.42 8.41
CA TYR A 436 -4.08 -3.98 7.67
C TYR A 436 -4.48 -3.25 6.37
N SER A 437 -5.38 -3.83 5.57
CA SER A 437 -5.83 -3.22 4.31
C SER A 437 -6.46 -1.84 4.49
N LEU A 438 -7.28 -1.67 5.54
CA LEU A 438 -7.93 -0.40 5.85
C LEU A 438 -6.92 0.66 6.32
N ASN A 439 -5.99 0.30 7.21
CA ASN A 439 -4.96 1.23 7.66
C ASN A 439 -4.06 1.70 6.50
N SER A 440 -3.71 0.80 5.58
CA SER A 440 -2.94 1.16 4.38
C SER A 440 -3.72 2.05 3.41
N ALA A 441 -5.04 1.89 3.30
CA ALA A 441 -5.88 2.72 2.42
C ALA A 441 -5.82 4.22 2.79
N LEU A 442 -5.64 4.55 4.08
CA LEU A 442 -5.47 5.93 4.52
C LEU A 442 -4.12 6.52 4.10
N GLU A 443 -3.05 5.72 4.16
CA GLU A 443 -1.71 6.14 3.75
C GLU A 443 -1.61 6.37 2.24
N TYR A 444 -2.37 5.59 1.46
CA TYR A 444 -2.43 5.70 0.00
C TYR A 444 -3.48 6.70 -0.49
N ALA A 445 -4.10 7.48 0.39
CA ALA A 445 -5.00 8.55 0.00
C ALA A 445 -4.26 9.58 -0.86
N GLY A 446 -4.56 9.61 -2.17
CA GLY A 446 -3.90 10.45 -3.18
C GLY A 446 -2.81 9.76 -4.01
N GLU A 447 -2.49 8.48 -3.73
CA GLU A 447 -1.73 7.58 -4.60
C GLU A 447 -2.68 6.58 -5.26
N GLY A 448 -3.53 7.08 -6.17
CA GLY A 448 -4.72 6.41 -6.72
C GLY A 448 -4.56 4.94 -7.11
N GLU A 449 -3.45 4.58 -7.76
CA GLU A 449 -3.19 3.19 -8.15
C GLU A 449 -3.08 2.24 -6.95
N LYS A 450 -2.34 2.62 -5.90
CA LYS A 450 -2.16 1.80 -4.70
C LYS A 450 -3.45 1.65 -3.91
N LEU A 451 -4.25 2.72 -3.85
CA LEU A 451 -5.55 2.70 -3.20
C LEU A 451 -6.48 1.65 -3.84
N ILE A 452 -6.50 1.55 -5.16
CA ILE A 452 -7.32 0.55 -5.86
C ILE A 452 -6.87 -0.88 -5.54
N TYR A 453 -5.56 -1.15 -5.50
CA TYR A 453 -5.06 -2.47 -5.10
C TYR A 453 -5.43 -2.81 -3.65
N THR A 454 -5.40 -1.84 -2.73
CA THR A 454 -5.85 -2.08 -1.35
C THR A 454 -7.35 -2.38 -1.26
N ILE A 455 -8.19 -1.70 -2.05
CA ILE A 455 -9.62 -1.98 -2.13
C ILE A 455 -9.85 -3.38 -2.68
N LEU A 456 -9.15 -3.77 -3.75
CA LEU A 456 -9.27 -5.10 -4.33
C LEU A 456 -8.87 -6.19 -3.33
N ALA A 457 -7.77 -5.99 -2.59
CA ALA A 457 -7.35 -6.91 -1.54
C ALA A 457 -8.41 -7.03 -0.43
N ALA A 458 -8.99 -5.91 0.01
CA ALA A 458 -10.07 -5.89 0.99
C ALA A 458 -11.32 -6.68 0.50
N ARG A 459 -11.66 -6.58 -0.79
CA ARG A 459 -12.77 -7.33 -1.40
C ARG A 459 -12.50 -8.83 -1.45
N ILE A 460 -11.28 -9.25 -1.83
CA ILE A 460 -10.91 -10.68 -1.83
C ILE A 460 -11.06 -11.30 -0.43
N LEU A 461 -10.72 -10.54 0.63
CA LEU A 461 -10.87 -11.01 2.02
C LEU A 461 -12.33 -11.29 2.42
N LEU A 462 -13.31 -10.62 1.82
CA LEU A 462 -14.74 -10.80 2.13
C LEU A 462 -15.31 -12.12 1.56
N ILE A 463 -14.69 -12.70 0.53
CA ILE A 463 -15.06 -13.99 -0.05
C ILE A 463 -14.49 -15.15 0.78
N LEU A 464 -13.42 -14.92 1.53
CA LEU A 464 -12.68 -15.95 2.26
C LEU A 464 -13.54 -16.76 3.27
N PRO A 465 -14.53 -16.18 3.99
CA PRO A 465 -15.49 -16.92 4.81
C PRO A 465 -16.33 -17.97 4.07
N LEU A 466 -16.44 -17.91 2.74
CA LEU A 466 -17.11 -18.92 1.92
C LEU A 466 -16.22 -20.16 1.72
N ILE A 467 -14.90 -19.96 1.61
CA ILE A 467 -13.92 -20.96 1.18
C ILE A 467 -13.25 -21.64 2.37
N LEU A 468 -12.93 -20.88 3.43
CA LEU A 468 -12.15 -21.40 4.57
C LEU A 468 -12.83 -22.60 5.24
N PRO A 469 -12.07 -23.62 5.65
CA PRO A 469 -12.63 -24.80 6.27
C PRO A 469 -13.31 -24.48 7.60
N LEU A 470 -14.38 -25.22 7.90
CA LEU A 470 -15.00 -25.30 9.22
C LEU A 470 -14.63 -26.66 9.81
N SER A 471 -14.17 -26.68 11.05
CA SER A 471 -13.83 -27.90 11.77
C SER A 471 -15.11 -28.57 12.29
N SER A 472 -15.31 -29.85 11.97
CA SER A 472 -16.32 -30.66 12.66
C SER A 472 -15.76 -31.10 14.02
N VAL A 473 -16.30 -30.58 15.10
CA VAL A 473 -15.90 -30.99 16.45
C VAL A 473 -16.65 -32.28 16.80
N SER A 474 -15.92 -33.39 16.93
CA SER A 474 -16.47 -34.71 17.27
C SER A 474 -16.56 -34.95 18.79
N THR A 475 -15.84 -34.17 19.60
CA THR A 475 -15.71 -34.37 21.06
C THR A 475 -16.41 -33.26 21.83
N GLN A 476 -17.48 -33.64 22.52
CA GLN A 476 -18.22 -32.79 23.45
C GLN A 476 -17.44 -32.68 24.77
N PRO A 477 -17.22 -31.47 25.32
CA PRO A 477 -16.87 -31.33 26.73
C PRO A 477 -18.03 -31.83 27.59
N SER A 478 -17.77 -32.81 28.45
CA SER A 478 -18.74 -33.38 29.37
C SER A 478 -19.41 -32.28 30.21
N GLY A 479 -20.71 -32.05 30.00
CA GLY A 479 -21.52 -31.08 30.76
C GLY A 479 -21.92 -29.79 30.01
N SER A 480 -21.50 -29.57 28.76
CA SER A 480 -21.93 -28.41 27.96
C SER A 480 -22.96 -28.79 26.90
N THR A 481 -24.05 -28.03 26.75
CA THR A 481 -25.01 -28.27 25.66
C THR A 481 -24.36 -27.90 24.32
N PRO A 482 -24.66 -28.63 23.21
CA PRO A 482 -24.08 -28.37 21.88
C PRO A 482 -24.23 -26.92 21.42
N GLN A 483 -25.33 -26.28 21.81
CA GLN A 483 -25.64 -24.90 21.45
C GLN A 483 -24.76 -23.90 22.22
N MET A 484 -24.51 -24.11 23.52
CA MET A 484 -23.68 -23.21 24.35
C MET A 484 -22.25 -23.08 23.83
N PHE A 485 -21.61 -24.21 23.49
CA PHE A 485 -20.22 -24.20 23.01
C PHE A 485 -20.09 -23.50 21.64
N GLN A 486 -21.05 -23.74 20.74
CA GLN A 486 -21.08 -23.08 19.42
C GLN A 486 -21.26 -21.58 19.55
N HIS A 487 -22.27 -21.14 20.31
CA HIS A 487 -22.53 -19.71 20.54
C HIS A 487 -21.32 -19.01 21.17
N ALA A 488 -20.65 -19.66 22.13
CA ALA A 488 -19.44 -19.14 22.75
C ALA A 488 -18.29 -18.99 21.73
N SER A 489 -18.09 -19.97 20.84
CA SER A 489 -17.08 -19.85 19.79
C SER A 489 -17.40 -18.69 18.84
N THR A 490 -18.60 -18.63 18.25
CA THR A 490 -18.97 -17.57 17.29
C THR A 490 -18.91 -16.18 17.92
N LEU A 491 -19.24 -16.09 19.21
CA LEU A 491 -19.13 -14.88 19.98
C LEU A 491 -17.67 -14.41 20.11
N ARG A 492 -16.69 -15.32 20.29
CA ARG A 492 -15.26 -14.95 20.35
C ARG A 492 -14.72 -14.35 19.05
N LEU A 493 -15.10 -14.91 17.89
CA LEU A 493 -14.68 -14.35 16.59
C LEU A 493 -15.35 -12.99 16.33
N PHE A 494 -16.62 -12.86 16.72
CA PHE A 494 -17.36 -11.61 16.63
C PHE A 494 -16.77 -10.52 17.55
N THR A 495 -16.50 -10.84 18.83
CA THR A 495 -15.87 -9.91 19.78
C THR A 495 -14.46 -9.54 19.33
N PHE A 496 -13.70 -10.48 18.77
CA PHE A 496 -12.40 -10.18 18.18
C PHE A 496 -12.51 -9.19 17.00
N THR A 497 -13.48 -9.40 16.10
CA THR A 497 -13.72 -8.51 14.96
C THR A 497 -14.12 -7.10 15.42
N LEU A 498 -14.99 -6.99 16.43
CA LEU A 498 -15.34 -5.72 17.06
C LEU A 498 -14.14 -5.06 17.75
N ALA A 499 -13.29 -5.84 18.42
CA ALA A 499 -12.06 -5.32 19.03
C ALA A 499 -11.09 -4.77 17.98
N THR A 500 -10.91 -5.47 16.84
CA THR A 500 -10.08 -4.96 15.73
C THR A 500 -10.67 -3.71 15.08
N GLN A 501 -12.00 -3.63 14.95
CA GLN A 501 -12.68 -2.41 14.49
C GLN A 501 -12.42 -1.25 15.45
N PHE A 502 -12.59 -1.47 16.76
CA PHE A 502 -12.33 -0.46 17.79
C PHE A 502 -10.87 0.02 17.76
N LEU A 503 -9.91 -0.89 17.59
CA LEU A 503 -8.50 -0.52 17.44
C LEU A 503 -8.23 0.30 16.18
N THR A 504 -8.88 -0.04 15.05
CA THR A 504 -8.82 0.77 13.82
C THR A 504 -9.28 2.19 14.10
N GLN A 505 -10.47 2.34 14.68
CA GLN A 505 -11.09 3.65 14.96
C GLN A 505 -10.29 4.45 15.99
N LYS A 506 -9.77 3.80 17.04
CA LYS A 506 -8.92 4.43 18.06
C LYS A 506 -7.60 4.92 17.50
N SER A 507 -6.98 4.19 16.56
CA SER A 507 -5.73 4.60 15.92
C SER A 507 -5.88 5.90 15.10
N ILE A 508 -7.11 6.22 14.69
CA ILE A 508 -7.46 7.43 13.92
C ILE A 508 -7.84 8.60 14.86
N GLY A 509 -7.83 8.36 16.18
CA GLY A 509 -8.35 9.25 17.23
C GLY A 509 -7.69 10.64 17.27
N GLY A 510 -8.55 11.66 17.15
CA GLY A 510 -8.21 13.08 17.25
C GLY A 510 -9.25 14.00 16.61
N LEU A 511 -10.55 13.69 16.76
CA LEU A 511 -11.66 14.40 16.10
C LEU A 511 -12.30 15.52 16.92
N GLY A 512 -11.75 15.81 18.10
CA GLY A 512 -12.30 16.80 19.03
C GLY A 512 -12.84 16.16 20.30
N SER A 513 -13.53 16.96 21.11
CA SER A 513 -14.21 16.49 22.32
C SER A 513 -15.38 15.57 21.97
N TRP A 514 -15.87 14.80 22.95
CA TRP A 514 -17.04 13.92 22.76
C TRP A 514 -18.31 14.71 22.39
N GLU A 515 -18.37 16.00 22.75
CA GLU A 515 -19.49 16.90 22.47
C GLU A 515 -19.52 17.37 21.01
N GLU A 516 -18.37 17.55 20.37
CA GLU A 516 -18.27 18.00 18.97
C GLU A 516 -18.42 16.84 17.97
N MET A 517 -18.18 15.60 18.41
CA MET A 517 -18.16 14.41 17.57
C MET A 517 -19.45 14.21 16.74
N PRO A 518 -20.68 14.37 17.28
CA PRO A 518 -21.89 14.20 16.49
C PRO A 518 -22.00 15.20 15.33
N ALA A 519 -21.63 16.47 15.56
CA ALA A 519 -21.68 17.51 14.54
C ALA A 519 -20.65 17.25 13.43
N VAL A 520 -19.42 16.87 13.80
CA VAL A 520 -18.35 16.53 12.85
C VAL A 520 -18.72 15.32 11.99
N LEU A 521 -19.34 14.29 12.58
CA LEU A 521 -19.80 13.12 11.84
C LEU A 521 -21.00 13.44 10.94
N LEU A 522 -21.93 14.29 11.38
CA LEU A 522 -23.06 14.72 10.56
C LEU A 522 -22.63 15.56 9.36
N ASP A 523 -21.68 16.47 9.56
CA ASP A 523 -21.06 17.23 8.46
C ASP A 523 -20.37 16.29 7.48
N ALA A 524 -19.56 15.35 7.98
CA ALA A 524 -18.90 14.35 7.16
C ALA A 524 -19.88 13.49 6.36
N LEU A 525 -20.98 13.05 6.97
CA LEU A 525 -22.05 12.29 6.34
C LEU A 525 -22.66 13.06 5.17
N ASN A 526 -22.94 14.35 5.36
CA ASN A 526 -23.57 15.19 4.33
C ASN A 526 -22.60 15.75 3.29
N SER A 527 -21.29 15.60 3.53
CA SER A 527 -20.27 16.20 2.68
C SER A 527 -20.05 15.51 1.32
N HIS A 528 -20.44 14.24 1.16
CA HIS A 528 -20.29 13.51 -0.10
C HIS A 528 -21.23 12.29 -0.22
N PRO A 529 -21.88 12.05 -1.38
CA PRO A 529 -22.85 10.96 -1.53
C PRO A 529 -22.23 9.55 -1.44
N ALA A 530 -20.94 9.38 -1.75
CA ALA A 530 -20.24 8.11 -1.53
C ALA A 530 -20.18 7.71 -0.04
N VAL A 531 -20.00 8.70 0.85
CA VAL A 531 -19.99 8.48 2.30
C VAL A 531 -21.40 8.18 2.80
N GLN A 532 -22.40 8.88 2.26
CA GLN A 532 -23.82 8.60 2.52
C GLN A 532 -24.17 7.16 2.17
N ALA A 533 -23.79 6.69 0.99
CA ALA A 533 -24.09 5.33 0.53
C ALA A 533 -23.64 4.26 1.54
N LEU A 534 -22.40 4.34 2.02
CA LEU A 534 -21.86 3.38 3.01
C LEU A 534 -22.45 3.56 4.42
N SER A 535 -22.70 4.80 4.83
CA SER A 535 -23.20 5.10 6.18
C SER A 535 -24.66 4.70 6.34
N TYR A 536 -25.52 5.00 5.36
CA TYR A 536 -26.91 4.56 5.39
C TYR A 536 -27.02 3.03 5.25
N ASP A 537 -26.13 2.38 4.48
CA ASP A 537 -26.05 0.91 4.43
C ASP A 537 -25.71 0.32 5.81
N LEU A 538 -24.74 0.90 6.52
CA LEU A 538 -24.42 0.52 7.90
C LEU A 538 -25.63 0.64 8.83
N MET A 539 -26.35 1.77 8.78
CA MET A 539 -27.55 1.96 9.61
C MET A 539 -28.61 0.88 9.35
N HIS A 540 -28.88 0.57 8.09
CA HIS A 540 -29.83 -0.49 7.72
C HIS A 540 -29.34 -1.87 8.17
N SER A 541 -28.04 -2.16 8.04
CA SER A 541 -27.40 -3.41 8.45
C SER A 541 -27.55 -3.64 9.96
N VAL A 542 -27.33 -2.59 10.77
CA VAL A 542 -27.51 -2.63 12.23
C VAL A 542 -28.98 -2.87 12.60
N VAL A 543 -29.93 -2.20 11.93
CA VAL A 543 -31.37 -2.42 12.14
C VAL A 543 -31.77 -3.85 11.76
N ALA A 544 -31.26 -4.37 10.64
CA ALA A 544 -31.51 -5.74 10.19
C ALA A 544 -31.00 -6.75 11.21
N PHE A 545 -29.77 -6.55 11.69
CA PHE A 545 -29.15 -7.40 12.70
C PHE A 545 -29.92 -7.37 14.02
N GLY A 546 -30.28 -6.17 14.51
CA GLY A 546 -31.06 -6.02 15.74
C GLY A 546 -32.42 -6.71 15.66
N TYR A 547 -33.13 -6.55 14.54
CA TYR A 547 -34.38 -7.26 14.29
C TYR A 547 -34.19 -8.79 14.30
N TRP A 548 -33.12 -9.28 13.66
CA TRP A 548 -32.81 -10.70 13.60
C TRP A 548 -32.51 -11.31 14.98
N MET A 549 -31.74 -10.61 15.81
CA MET A 549 -31.42 -11.05 17.17
C MET A 549 -32.66 -11.14 18.05
N LEU A 550 -33.50 -10.09 18.06
CA LEU A 550 -34.75 -10.07 18.83
C LEU A 550 -35.75 -11.15 18.41
N ARG A 551 -35.76 -11.51 17.12
CA ARG A 551 -36.57 -12.62 16.60
C ARG A 551 -36.06 -13.97 17.12
N GLY A 552 -34.74 -14.17 17.14
CA GLY A 552 -34.12 -15.41 17.62
C GLY A 552 -34.54 -15.76 19.05
N GLU A 553 -34.47 -14.80 19.96
CA GLU A 553 -34.87 -14.97 21.36
C GLU A 553 -36.35 -15.37 21.51
N LYS A 554 -37.26 -14.70 20.77
CA LYS A 554 -38.70 -15.01 20.83
C LYS A 554 -39.02 -16.42 20.37
N VAL A 555 -38.35 -16.91 19.32
CA VAL A 555 -38.55 -18.27 18.81
C VAL A 555 -38.01 -19.31 19.80
N GLU A 556 -36.87 -19.06 20.43
CA GLU A 556 -36.30 -19.98 21.41
C GLU A 556 -37.18 -20.09 22.66
N MET A 557 -37.68 -18.96 23.17
CA MET A 557 -38.61 -18.92 24.30
C MET A 557 -39.93 -19.64 24.02
N ALA A 558 -40.51 -19.44 22.82
CA ALA A 558 -41.72 -20.13 22.41
C ALA A 558 -41.52 -21.65 22.28
N THR A 559 -40.35 -22.08 21.78
CA THR A 559 -40.00 -23.50 21.63
C THR A 559 -39.81 -24.17 22.99
N LYS A 560 -39.13 -23.50 23.94
CA LYS A 560 -38.97 -23.99 25.32
C LYS A 560 -40.31 -24.11 26.04
N LYS A 561 -41.20 -23.13 25.85
CA LYS A 561 -42.56 -23.16 26.41
C LYS A 561 -43.40 -24.31 25.85
N GLN A 562 -43.36 -24.55 24.53
CA GLN A 562 -44.03 -25.70 23.90
C GLN A 562 -43.45 -27.06 24.34
N ALA A 563 -42.14 -27.14 24.59
CA ALA A 563 -41.50 -28.36 25.11
C ALA A 563 -41.88 -28.65 26.57
N GLN A 564 -42.19 -27.62 27.36
CA GLN A 564 -42.68 -27.74 28.74
C GLN A 564 -44.17 -28.04 28.86
N GLU A 565 -44.98 -27.67 27.85
CA GLU A 565 -46.45 -27.86 27.86
C GLU A 565 -46.91 -29.21 27.24
N LEU A 566 -46.00 -30.05 26.74
CA LEU A 566 -46.34 -31.42 26.32
C LEU A 566 -46.58 -32.31 27.56
N PRO A 567 -47.78 -32.90 27.74
CA PRO A 567 -48.05 -33.76 28.89
C PRO A 567 -47.21 -35.03 28.79
N VAL A 568 -46.47 -35.32 29.87
CA VAL A 568 -45.86 -36.63 30.11
C VAL A 568 -46.98 -37.66 30.10
N LYS A 569 -47.14 -38.38 28.99
CA LYS A 569 -48.08 -39.49 28.92
C LYS A 569 -47.47 -40.64 29.70
N ASP A 570 -48.01 -40.88 30.89
CA ASP A 570 -47.65 -41.99 31.77
C ASP A 570 -47.58 -43.31 31.00
N GLN A 571 -46.35 -43.84 30.86
CA GLN A 571 -46.13 -45.26 30.67
C GLN A 571 -45.96 -45.89 32.05
N SER A 572 -47.05 -46.04 32.79
CA SER A 572 -47.14 -47.06 33.82
C SER A 572 -48.59 -47.50 34.04
N SER A 573 -48.78 -48.82 34.14
CA SER A 573 -50.01 -49.56 34.43
C SER A 573 -50.98 -49.86 33.27
N SER A 574 -50.80 -51.03 32.63
CA SER A 574 -51.88 -52.02 32.62
C SER A 574 -51.30 -53.43 32.65
N SER A 575 -51.83 -54.20 33.59
CA SER A 575 -51.37 -55.49 34.05
C SER A 575 -52.03 -56.63 33.24
N GLN A 576 -51.24 -57.63 32.87
CA GLN A 576 -51.51 -59.05 33.10
C GLN A 576 -52.94 -59.60 32.82
N LYS A 577 -53.12 -60.37 31.72
CA LYS A 577 -53.99 -61.56 31.68
C LYS A 577 -53.75 -62.50 30.49
N ARG A 578 -53.28 -63.72 30.82
CA ARG A 578 -53.60 -65.08 30.28
C ARG A 578 -53.81 -65.31 28.76
N SER A 579 -52.99 -66.20 28.19
CA SER A 579 -53.32 -67.62 27.84
C SER A 579 -52.10 -68.27 27.15
N ARG A 580 -51.40 -69.26 27.73
CA ARG A 580 -51.55 -70.71 27.54
C ARG A 580 -52.18 -71.15 26.20
N GLY A 581 -51.40 -71.81 25.33
CA GLY A 581 -51.96 -72.67 24.27
C GLY A 581 -51.03 -73.08 23.13
N LYS A 582 -50.35 -74.23 23.30
CA LYS A 582 -50.05 -75.30 22.30
C LYS A 582 -49.40 -74.98 20.92
N ALA A 583 -48.21 -75.57 20.77
CA ALA A 583 -47.79 -76.51 19.71
C ALA A 583 -48.13 -76.18 18.24
N ARG A 584 -47.11 -75.97 17.40
CA ARG A 584 -46.30 -77.02 16.76
C ARG A 584 -45.01 -76.43 16.21
#